data_AF-A0A3B0PEY2-F1
#
_entry.id   AF-A0A3B0PEY2-F1
#
_cell.length_a   1.000
_cell.length_b   1.000
_cell.length_c   1.000
_cell.angle_alpha   90.00
_cell.angle_beta   90.00
_cell.angle_gamma   90.00
#
_symmetry.space_group_name_H-M   'P 1'
#
loop_
_entity.id
_entity.type
_entity.pdbx_description
1 polymer ?
#
loop_
_entity_poly.entity_id
_entity_poly.type
_entity_poly.pdbx_seq_one_letter_code
_entity_poly.pdbx_strand_id
1 'polypeptide(L)'
;MNLTKKIILYELKVENFFDKERSGFGNFNGILNKLAYFKNLDVDIIAIDDILNQYENNIDLEDIKNKFGSIKDFVNLVNVFKENSIEIAPIIDLMNIKQSFINW
;
A
#
# COMPACT_ATOMS: atom_id res chain seq x y z
N MET A 1 16.40 16.97 -26.11
CA MET A 1 15.28 16.24 -25.48
C MET A 1 15.67 16.01 -24.03
N ASN A 2 15.06 16.76 -23.10
CA ASN A 2 15.41 16.65 -21.68
C ASN A 2 15.03 15.26 -21.17
N LEU A 3 16.04 14.46 -20.83
CA LEU A 3 15.94 13.03 -20.52
C LEU A 3 15.70 12.75 -19.02
N THR A 4 15.10 13.68 -18.29
CA THR A 4 14.62 13.43 -16.93
C THR A 4 13.14 13.09 -16.98
N LYS A 5 12.83 11.79 -16.91
CA LYS A 5 11.46 11.32 -16.67
C LYS A 5 11.01 11.94 -15.34
N LYS A 6 9.97 12.78 -15.38
CA LYS A 6 9.29 13.24 -14.17
C LYS A 6 8.41 12.09 -13.69
N ILE A 7 8.48 11.79 -12.40
CA ILE A 7 7.68 10.77 -11.73
C ILE A 7 6.77 11.51 -10.76
N ILE A 8 5.47 11.24 -10.82
CA ILE A 8 4.47 11.77 -9.90
C ILE A 8 4.18 10.69 -8.86
N LEU A 9 4.60 10.97 -7.62
CA LEU A 9 4.36 10.11 -6.48
C LEU A 9 3.20 10.67 -5.65
N TYR A 10 2.23 9.81 -5.33
CA TYR A 10 1.12 10.09 -4.44
C TYR A 10 1.27 9.28 -3.16
N GLU A 11 1.50 9.96 -2.03
CA GLU A 11 1.64 9.29 -0.74
C GLU A 11 0.29 9.19 -0.02
N LEU A 12 0.00 8.02 0.58
CA LEU A 12 -1.16 7.81 1.43
C LEU A 12 -0.87 6.81 2.55
N LYS A 13 -1.66 6.87 3.62
CA LYS A 13 -1.75 5.80 4.62
C LYS A 13 -2.95 4.92 4.31
N VAL A 14 -2.76 3.61 4.28
CA VAL A 14 -3.81 2.63 3.92
C VAL A 14 -5.04 2.81 4.81
N GLU A 15 -4.84 2.93 6.13
CA GLU A 15 -5.91 3.08 7.12
C GLU A 15 -6.77 4.33 6.96
N ASN A 16 -6.23 5.41 6.39
CA ASN A 16 -6.89 6.72 6.40
C ASN A 16 -7.46 7.11 5.02
N PHE A 17 -7.23 6.29 4.00
CA PHE A 17 -7.52 6.68 2.63
C PHE A 17 -8.98 6.48 2.22
N PHE A 18 -9.48 5.23 2.25
CA PHE A 18 -10.85 4.94 1.82
C PHE A 18 -11.43 3.73 2.52
N ASP A 19 -12.37 3.98 3.43
CA ASP A 19 -13.20 2.97 4.08
C ASP A 19 -14.47 2.72 3.25
N LYS A 20 -14.42 1.68 2.41
CA LYS A 20 -15.57 1.28 1.58
C LYS A 20 -16.66 0.57 2.38
N GLU A 21 -16.26 -0.19 3.39
CA GLU A 21 -17.13 -1.12 4.13
C GLU A 21 -17.76 -0.48 5.37
N ARG A 22 -17.40 0.77 5.67
CA ARG A 22 -17.82 1.53 6.85
C ARG A 22 -17.36 0.88 8.16
N SER A 23 -16.17 0.28 8.14
CA SER A 23 -15.54 -0.37 9.29
C SER A 23 -14.87 0.63 10.25
N GLY A 24 -14.70 1.88 9.81
CA GLY A 24 -13.90 2.91 10.47
C GLY A 24 -12.47 3.03 9.96
N PHE A 25 -12.02 2.13 9.07
CA PHE A 25 -10.65 2.09 8.55
C PHE A 25 -10.59 1.74 7.05
N GLY A 26 -9.65 2.34 6.34
CA GLY A 26 -9.29 1.97 4.98
C GLY A 26 -8.45 0.69 4.91
N ASN A 27 -8.52 0.02 3.75
CA ASN A 27 -7.85 -1.25 3.50
C ASN A 27 -7.38 -1.37 2.04
N PHE A 28 -6.69 -2.47 1.69
CA PHE A 28 -6.18 -2.66 0.32
C PHE A 28 -7.29 -2.65 -0.74
N ASN A 29 -8.45 -3.24 -0.43
CA ASN A 29 -9.61 -3.19 -1.32
C ASN A 29 -10.16 -1.77 -1.47
N GLY A 30 -10.08 -0.94 -0.43
CA GLY A 30 -10.39 0.48 -0.49
C GLY A 30 -9.55 1.22 -1.54
N ILE A 31 -8.23 1.00 -1.52
CA ILE A 31 -7.31 1.55 -2.54
C ILE A 31 -7.67 1.03 -3.93
N LEU A 32 -7.94 -0.28 -4.05
CA LEU A 32 -8.35 -0.92 -5.31
C LEU A 32 -9.58 -0.25 -5.93
N ASN A 33 -10.55 0.14 -5.11
CA ASN A 33 -11.77 0.83 -5.56
C ASN A 33 -11.52 2.28 -6.03
N LYS A 34 -10.32 2.82 -5.83
CA LYS A 34 -9.92 4.16 -6.27
C LYS A 34 -8.99 4.15 -7.48
N LEU A 35 -8.83 3.01 -8.17
CA LEU A 35 -8.04 2.94 -9.40
C LEU A 35 -8.41 4.05 -10.41
N ALA A 36 -9.71 4.26 -10.67
CA ALA A 36 -10.16 5.32 -11.59
C ALA A 36 -9.76 6.73 -11.13
N TYR A 37 -9.74 6.97 -9.82
CA TYR A 37 -9.27 8.23 -9.25
C TYR A 37 -7.78 8.44 -9.52
N PHE A 38 -6.94 7.43 -9.29
CA PHE A 38 -5.50 7.54 -9.55
C PHE A 38 -5.17 7.66 -11.04
N LYS A 39 -5.90 6.96 -11.91
CA LYS A 39 -5.78 7.15 -13.36
C LYS A 39 -6.13 8.56 -13.80
N ASN A 40 -7.16 9.17 -13.21
CA ASN A 40 -7.53 10.56 -13.50
C ASN A 40 -6.51 11.58 -12.99
N LEU A 41 -5.80 11.26 -11.90
CA LEU A 41 -4.71 12.09 -11.39
C LEU A 41 -3.41 11.95 -12.18
N ASP A 42 -3.29 10.92 -13.02
CA ASP A 42 -2.09 10.62 -13.83
C ASP A 42 -0.83 10.44 -12.97
N VAL A 43 -0.96 9.65 -11.89
CA VAL A 43 0.16 9.33 -10.98
C VAL A 43 0.94 8.12 -11.49
N ASP A 44 2.26 8.15 -11.33
CA ASP A 44 3.12 7.01 -11.67
C ASP A 44 3.22 6.00 -10.51
N ILE A 45 3.30 6.51 -9.28
CA ILE A 45 3.57 5.71 -8.08
C ILE A 45 2.63 6.14 -6.96
N ILE A 46 2.06 5.15 -6.27
CA ILE A 46 1.35 5.35 -5.01
C ILE A 46 2.25 4.79 -3.90
N ALA A 47 2.75 5.70 -3.07
CA ALA A 47 3.53 5.34 -1.91
C ALA A 47 2.60 5.08 -0.72
N ILE A 48 2.75 3.92 -0.08
CA ILE A 48 1.95 3.52 1.07
C ILE A 48 2.83 3.31 2.30
N ASP A 49 2.23 3.38 3.49
CA ASP A 49 2.92 3.06 4.74
C ASP A 49 3.44 1.60 4.74
N ASP A 50 4.48 1.35 5.55
CA ASP A 50 5.10 0.03 5.68
C ASP A 50 4.07 -1.01 6.14
N ILE A 51 3.72 -1.91 5.22
CA ILE A 51 2.78 -2.99 5.48
C ILE A 51 3.33 -3.98 6.51
N LEU A 52 4.65 -4.13 6.65
CA LEU A 52 5.27 -5.07 7.59
C LEU A 52 5.08 -4.61 9.04
N ASN A 53 5.13 -3.30 9.29
CA ASN A 53 4.88 -2.73 10.63
C ASN A 53 3.48 -3.06 11.16
N GLN A 54 2.51 -3.28 10.27
CA GLN A 54 1.17 -3.72 10.65
C GLN A 54 1.19 -5.14 11.24
N TYR A 55 2.14 -5.99 10.81
CA TYR A 55 2.34 -7.36 11.29
C TYR A 55 3.29 -7.47 12.49
N GLU A 56 4.25 -6.54 12.66
CA GLU A 56 5.23 -6.60 13.76
C GLU A 56 4.62 -6.30 15.13
N ASN A 57 3.63 -5.41 15.20
CA ASN A 57 3.11 -4.88 16.48
C ASN A 57 1.84 -5.58 16.98
N ASN A 58 1.29 -6.53 16.22
CA ASN A 58 0.02 -7.18 16.55
C ASN A 58 0.22 -8.68 16.72
N ILE A 59 -0.24 -9.19 17.85
CA ILE A 59 -0.15 -10.62 18.20
C ILE A 59 -1.24 -11.43 17.47
N ASP A 60 -2.30 -10.76 16.99
CA ASP A 60 -3.42 -11.38 16.28
C ASP A 60 -3.41 -11.03 14.78
N LEU A 61 -2.98 -12.01 13.96
CA LEU A 61 -2.94 -11.92 12.51
C LEU A 61 -4.33 -11.86 11.87
N GLU A 62 -5.36 -12.40 12.53
CA GLU A 62 -6.73 -12.38 12.02
C GLU A 62 -7.31 -10.96 12.11
N ASP A 63 -7.02 -10.24 13.21
CA ASP A 63 -7.43 -8.84 13.38
C ASP A 63 -6.77 -7.92 12.35
N ILE A 64 -5.48 -8.10 12.06
CA ILE A 64 -4.79 -7.36 11.00
C ILE A 64 -5.46 -7.61 9.65
N LYS A 65 -5.69 -8.88 9.32
CA LYS A 65 -6.32 -9.30 8.07
C LYS A 65 -7.74 -8.72 7.95
N ASN A 66 -8.51 -8.71 9.03
CA ASN A 66 -9.85 -8.13 9.06
C ASN A 66 -9.83 -6.60 8.87
N LYS A 67 -8.79 -5.92 9.38
CA LYS A 67 -8.66 -4.46 9.28
C LYS A 67 -8.12 -4.01 7.93
N PHE A 68 -7.04 -4.61 7.43
CA PHE A 68 -6.29 -4.12 6.27
C PHE A 68 -6.47 -4.98 5.01
N GLY A 69 -6.96 -6.21 5.16
CA GLY A 69 -6.99 -7.23 4.12
C GLY A 69 -5.83 -8.22 4.25
N SER A 70 -5.90 -9.30 3.49
CA SER A 70 -4.87 -10.33 3.44
C SER A 70 -3.69 -9.94 2.52
N ILE A 71 -2.56 -10.64 2.64
CA ILE A 71 -1.45 -10.49 1.69
C ILE A 71 -1.87 -10.79 0.24
N LYS A 72 -2.88 -11.66 0.04
CA LYS A 72 -3.44 -11.94 -1.28
C LYS A 72 -4.18 -10.72 -1.85
N ASP A 73 -4.87 -9.95 -0.99
CA ASP A 73 -5.51 -8.70 -1.39
C ASP A 73 -4.46 -7.65 -1.77
N PHE A 74 -3.35 -7.58 -1.04
CA PHE A 74 -2.22 -6.72 -1.39
C PHE A 74 -1.58 -7.11 -2.74
N VAL A 75 -1.32 -8.40 -2.97
CA VAL A 75 -0.79 -8.89 -4.26
C VAL A 75 -1.75 -8.55 -5.40
N ASN A 76 -3.06 -8.71 -5.18
CA ASN A 76 -4.07 -8.33 -6.17
C ASN A 76 -4.06 -6.82 -6.45
N LEU A 77 -3.96 -5.98 -5.41
CA LEU A 77 -3.82 -4.54 -5.53
C LEU A 77 -2.60 -4.17 -6.40
N VAL A 78 -1.43 -4.73 -6.10
CA VAL A 78 -0.18 -4.48 -6.85
C VAL A 78 -0.34 -4.87 -8.32
N ASN A 79 -0.89 -6.06 -8.60
CA ASN A 79 -1.05 -6.54 -9.98
C ASN A 79 -1.99 -5.66 -10.80
N VAL A 80 -3.16 -5.31 -10.24
CA VAL A 80 -4.15 -4.48 -10.94
C VAL A 80 -3.60 -3.07 -11.23
N PHE A 81 -2.90 -2.45 -10.29
CA PHE A 81 -2.30 -1.13 -10.52
C PHE A 81 -1.17 -1.20 -11.55
N LYS A 82 -0.33 -2.23 -11.48
CA LYS A 82 0.76 -2.46 -12.44
C LYS A 82 0.24 -2.65 -13.87
N GLU A 83 -0.85 -3.38 -14.06
CA GLU A 83 -1.54 -3.51 -15.36
C GLU A 83 -2.04 -2.16 -15.90
N ASN A 84 -2.23 -1.18 -15.02
CA ASN A 84 -2.64 0.19 -15.36
C ASN A 84 -1.46 1.17 -15.35
N SER A 85 -0.21 0.69 -15.36
CA SER A 85 1.01 1.51 -15.38
C SER A 85 1.17 2.42 -14.14
N ILE A 86 0.61 2.00 -13.01
CA ILE A 86 0.79 2.66 -11.70
C ILE A 86 1.50 1.66 -10.77
N GLU A 87 2.55 2.09 -10.10
CA GLU A 87 3.27 1.26 -9.13
C GLU A 87 2.71 1.49 -7.71
N ILE A 88 2.60 0.41 -6.93
CA ILE A 88 2.33 0.49 -5.48
C ILE A 88 3.67 0.26 -4.77
N ALA A 89 4.10 1.21 -3.93
CA ALA A 89 5.40 1.18 -3.28
C ALA A 89 5.26 1.38 -1.76
N PRO A 90 5.48 0.34 -0.93
CA PRO A 90 5.62 0.52 0.51
C PRO A 90 6.86 1.37 0.84
N ILE A 91 6.69 2.36 1.70
CA ILE A 91 7.78 3.18 2.23
C ILE A 91 8.39 2.43 3.42
N ILE A 92 9.67 2.05 3.29
CA ILE A 92 10.40 1.31 4.33
C ILE A 92 11.54 2.19 4.86
N ASP A 93 11.61 2.31 6.19
CA ASP A 93 12.77 2.94 6.85
C ASP A 93 13.86 1.89 7.06
N LEU A 94 14.91 1.97 6.25
CA LEU A 94 16.04 1.03 6.30
C LEU A 94 16.85 1.09 7.61
N MET A 95 16.82 2.21 8.35
CA MET A 95 17.50 2.29 9.65
C MET A 95 16.72 1.55 10.74
N ASN A 96 15.39 1.55 10.60
CA ASN A 96 14.47 0.94 11.55
C ASN A 96 13.95 -0.43 11.10
N ILE A 97 14.41 -0.95 9.96
CA ILE A 97 14.16 -2.32 9.54
C ILE A 97 14.77 -3.22 10.61
N LYS A 98 13.96 -3.65 11.58
CA LYS A 98 14.45 -4.46 12.69
C LYS A 98 15.04 -5.74 12.12
N GLN A 99 16.00 -6.28 12.86
CA GLN A 99 16.75 -7.51 12.66
C GLN A 99 15.87 -8.78 12.63
N SER A 100 14.61 -8.68 12.18
CA SER A 100 13.62 -9.74 12.00
C SER A 100 14.17 -10.87 11.09
N PHE A 101 15.21 -10.58 10.30
CA PHE A 101 15.95 -11.54 9.46
C PHE A 101 17.46 -11.58 9.77
N ILE A 102 17.94 -11.25 10.96
CA ILE A 102 19.37 -11.49 11.32
C ILE A 102 19.50 -12.52 12.47
N ASN A 103 18.39 -12.92 13.09
CA ASN A 103 18.36 -13.99 14.08
C ASN A 103 17.86 -15.31 13.50
N TRP A 104 18.57 -15.86 12.50
CA TRP A 104 18.49 -17.27 12.09
C TRP A 104 19.86 -17.92 12.27
#